data_AF-A0A4S8P1M7-F1
#
_entry.id   AF-A0A4S8P1M7-F1
#
_cell.length_a   1.000
_cell.length_b   1.000
_cell.length_c   1.000
_cell.angle_alpha   90.00
_cell.angle_beta   90.00
_cell.angle_gamma   90.00
#
_symmetry.space_group_name_H-M   'P 1'
#
loop_
_entity.id
_entity.type
_entity.pdbx_description
1 polymer ?
#
loop_
_entity_poly.entity_id
_entity_poly.type
_entity_poly.pdbx_seq_one_letter_code
_entity_poly.pdbx_strand_id
1 'polypeptide(L)'
;MKIWEVTMSAKGQITIPKEMRDLLKLSPGDQFVYSVVDEEIVFTPKNIDLKDLAGFLGAPPNGPATLEEIDEAVAQAAGANVLSAGGDDPSDLAA
;
A
#
# COMPACT_ATOMS: atom_id res chain seq x y z
N MET A 1 17.49 8.07 17.34
CA MET A 1 16.03 7.90 17.46
C MET A 1 15.47 9.19 18.05
N LYS A 2 14.61 9.90 17.32
CA LYS A 2 13.88 11.05 17.87
C LYS A 2 12.51 10.55 18.33
N ILE A 3 12.08 11.00 19.49
CA ILE A 3 10.80 10.65 20.10
C ILE A 3 9.99 11.94 20.20
N TRP A 4 8.71 11.88 19.87
CA TRP A 4 7.78 12.99 20.00
C TRP A 4 6.60 12.55 20.84
N GLU A 5 6.19 13.39 21.78
CA GLU A 5 4.95 13.23 22.52
C GLU A 5 3.87 14.08 21.87
N VAL A 6 2.71 13.48 21.62
CA VAL A 6 1.55 14.16 21.02
C VAL A 6 0.29 13.78 21.78
N THR A 7 -0.58 14.76 21.97
CA THR A 7 -1.87 14.55 22.64
C THR A 7 -2.98 14.47 21.62
N MET A 8 -3.80 13.43 21.71
CA MET A 8 -5.01 13.30 20.90
C MET A 8 -6.02 14.37 21.31
N SER A 9 -6.58 15.08 20.33
CA SER A 9 -7.64 16.06 20.59
C SER A 9 -8.94 15.36 21.03
N ALA A 10 -9.88 16.13 21.59
CA ALA A 10 -11.20 15.61 21.95
C ALA A 10 -11.98 14.99 20.77
N LYS A 11 -11.60 15.31 19.53
CA LYS A 11 -12.20 14.76 18.30
C LYS A 11 -11.47 13.53 17.76
N GLY A 12 -10.51 12.99 18.52
CA GLY A 12 -9.72 11.83 18.09
C GLY A 12 -8.64 12.16 17.06
N GLN A 13 -8.24 13.43 16.91
CA GLN A 13 -7.22 13.82 15.94
C GLN A 13 -5.85 13.92 16.60
N ILE A 14 -4.84 13.34 15.96
CA ILE A 14 -3.42 13.51 16.31
C ILE A 14 -2.78 14.37 15.22
N THR A 15 -1.92 15.30 15.61
CA THR A 15 -1.27 16.23 14.68
C THR A 15 0.21 15.87 14.54
N ILE A 16 0.72 15.88 13.31
CA ILE A 16 2.14 15.66 13.01
C ILE A 16 2.92 16.99 13.18
N PRO A 17 3.86 17.08 14.14
CA PRO A 17 4.66 18.30 14.35
C PRO A 17 5.44 18.70 13.09
N LYS A 18 5.70 20.00 12.93
CA LYS A 18 6.41 20.52 11.74
C LYS A 18 7.73 19.80 11.49
N GLU A 19 8.53 19.60 12.52
CA GLU A 19 9.84 18.94 12.39
C GLU A 19 9.73 17.48 11.90
N MET A 20 8.68 16.76 12.31
CA MET A 20 8.42 15.40 11.83
C MET A 20 7.97 15.41 10.36
N ARG A 21 7.15 16.39 9.96
CA ARG A 21 6.78 16.58 8.55
C ARG A 21 7.98 16.87 7.66
N ASP A 22 8.87 17.74 8.11
CA ASP A 22 10.08 18.10 7.36
C ASP A 22 11.03 16.89 7.23
N LEU A 23 11.19 16.09 8.29
CA LEU A 23 12.02 14.89 8.30
C LEU A 23 11.50 13.81 7.33
N LEU A 24 10.19 13.59 7.33
CA LEU A 24 9.52 12.58 6.50
C LEU A 24 9.10 13.12 5.11
N LYS A 25 9.45 14.38 4.80
CA LYS A 25 9.10 15.09 3.55
C LYS A 25 7.60 15.03 3.25
N LEU A 26 6.78 15.25 4.27
CA LEU A 26 5.32 15.20 4.17
C LEU A 26 4.77 16.53 3.63
N SER A 27 3.87 16.44 2.66
CA SER A 27 3.16 17.58 2.06
C SER A 27 1.66 17.54 2.39
N PRO A 28 0.97 18.69 2.43
CA PRO A 28 -0.49 18.70 2.52
C PRO A 28 -1.12 17.90 1.38
N GLY A 29 -2.02 16.97 1.71
CA GLY A 29 -2.65 16.07 0.74
C GLY A 29 -2.06 14.66 0.72
N ASP A 30 -0.90 14.44 1.34
CA ASP A 30 -0.34 13.10 1.50
C ASP A 30 -1.31 12.21 2.27
N GLN A 31 -1.50 10.99 1.75
CA GLN A 31 -2.33 9.97 2.38
C GLN A 31 -1.48 9.12 3.32
N PHE A 32 -2.11 8.49 4.31
CA PHE A 32 -1.45 7.59 5.25
C PHE A 32 -2.16 6.26 5.30
N VAL A 33 -1.40 5.20 5.53
CA VAL A 33 -1.93 3.89 5.92
C VAL A 33 -1.64 3.68 7.40
N TYR A 34 -2.66 3.19 8.10
CA TYR A 34 -2.56 2.71 9.46
C TYR A 34 -2.53 1.19 9.40
N SER A 35 -1.48 0.59 9.94
CA SER A 35 -1.42 -0.85 10.19
C SER A 35 -1.23 -1.08 11.69
N VAL A 36 -1.82 -2.17 12.19
CA VAL A 36 -1.58 -2.64 13.55
C VAL A 36 -0.66 -3.83 13.46
N VAL A 37 0.50 -3.75 14.10
CA VAL A 37 1.52 -4.80 14.13
C VAL A 37 1.96 -4.95 15.58
N ASP A 38 1.82 -6.14 16.16
CA ASP A 38 2.25 -6.44 17.53
C ASP A 38 1.78 -5.41 18.58
N GLU A 39 0.48 -5.05 18.52
CA GLU A 39 -0.16 -4.04 19.39
C GLU A 39 0.32 -2.59 19.19
N GLU A 40 1.23 -2.35 18.24
CA GLU A 40 1.68 -1.03 17.83
C GLU A 40 0.93 -0.54 16.59
N ILE A 41 0.67 0.77 16.52
CA ILE A 41 0.13 1.40 15.33
C ILE A 41 1.29 1.96 14.50
N VAL A 42 1.47 1.41 13.30
CA VAL A 42 2.44 1.90 12.33
C VAL A 42 1.74 2.84 11.34
N PHE A 43 2.27 4.05 11.23
CA PHE A 43 1.82 5.05 10.27
C PHE A 43 2.80 5.10 9.09
N THR A 44 2.32 4.76 7.90
CA THR A 44 3.14 4.81 6.68
C THR A 44 2.58 5.88 5.74
N PRO A 45 3.37 6.93 5.40
CA PRO A 45 2.95 7.90 4.41
C PRO A 45 2.95 7.28 3.00
N LYS A 46 1.93 7.59 2.22
CA LYS A 46 1.81 7.28 0.79
C LYS A 46 2.23 8.49 -0.04
N ASN A 47 3.45 8.96 0.19
CA ASN A 47 4.01 10.15 -0.47
C ASN A 47 5.15 9.82 -1.45
N ILE A 48 5.35 8.54 -1.79
CA ILE A 48 6.34 8.09 -2.76
C ILE A 48 5.66 8.00 -4.14
N ASP A 49 6.24 8.65 -5.16
CA ASP A 49 5.78 8.52 -6.54
C ASP A 49 6.24 7.15 -7.10
N LEU A 50 5.40 6.48 -7.89
CA LEU A 50 5.77 5.23 -8.56
C LEU A 50 7.02 5.40 -9.43
N LYS A 51 7.23 6.60 -9.99
CA LYS A 51 8.44 6.95 -10.74
C LYS A 51 9.71 6.89 -9.90
N ASP A 52 9.62 7.17 -8.60
CA ASP A 52 10.75 7.06 -7.68
C ASP A 52 11.12 5.59 -7.40
N LEU A 53 10.19 4.66 -7.68
CA LEU A 53 10.43 3.22 -7.61
C LEU A 53 10.97 2.62 -8.92
N ALA A 54 11.04 3.41 -9.99
CA ALA A 54 11.57 2.94 -11.27
C ALA A 54 13.07 2.60 -11.12
N GLY A 55 13.42 1.36 -11.46
CA GLY A 55 14.80 0.85 -11.33
C GLY A 55 15.19 0.40 -9.92
N PHE A 56 14.28 0.44 -8.94
CA PHE A 56 14.52 -0.10 -7.60
C PHE A 56 14.53 -1.64 -7.58
N LEU A 57 13.72 -2.24 -8.45
CA LEU A 57 13.80 -3.67 -8.74
C LEU A 57 15.07 -3.87 -9.58
N GLY A 58 16.11 -4.42 -8.94
CA GLY A 58 17.40 -4.67 -9.56
C GLY A 58 17.33 -5.71 -10.68
N ALA A 59 18.46 -6.35 -11.00
CA ALA A 59 18.47 -7.43 -11.98
C ALA A 59 17.49 -8.54 -11.55
N PRO A 60 16.62 -9.03 -12.44
CA PRO A 60 15.69 -10.09 -12.11
C PRO A 60 16.48 -11.35 -11.70
N PRO A 61 16.15 -12.00 -10.57
CA PRO A 61 16.94 -13.11 -10.02
C PRO A 61 17.03 -14.31 -10.96
N ASN A 62 16.03 -14.49 -11.83
CA ASN A 62 15.97 -15.57 -12.81
C ASN A 62 16.23 -15.09 -14.26
N GLY A 63 16.73 -13.86 -14.44
CA GLY A 63 16.88 -13.25 -15.75
C GLY A 63 15.56 -12.70 -16.32
N PRO A 64 15.60 -12.08 -17.51
CA PRO A 64 14.40 -11.58 -18.17
C PRO A 64 13.52 -12.74 -18.65
N ALA A 65 12.22 -12.65 -18.38
CA ALA A 65 11.24 -13.63 -18.87
C ALA A 65 11.02 -13.49 -20.39
N THR A 66 10.76 -14.60 -21.08
CA THR A 66 10.29 -14.60 -22.47
C THR A 66 8.79 -14.27 -22.55
N LEU A 67 8.31 -13.95 -23.75
CA LEU A 67 6.88 -13.68 -23.95
C LEU A 67 6.04 -14.92 -23.65
N GLU A 68 6.52 -16.11 -24.01
CA GLU A 68 5.85 -17.38 -23.76
C GLU A 68 5.72 -17.67 -22.25
N GLU A 69 6.76 -17.38 -21.45
CA GLU A 69 6.72 -17.55 -20.00
C GLU A 69 5.71 -16.59 -19.34
N ILE A 70 5.58 -15.37 -19.87
CA ILE A 70 4.58 -14.40 -19.42
C ILE A 70 3.17 -14.88 -19.78
N ASP A 71 2.95 -15.33 -21.01
CA ASP A 71 1.65 -15.82 -21.47
C ASP A 71 1.19 -17.03 -20.65
N GLU A 72 2.11 -17.96 -20.35
CA GLU A 72 1.83 -19.11 -19.49
C GLU A 72 1.48 -18.67 -18.06
N ALA A 73 2.24 -17.75 -17.48
CA ALA A 73 1.97 -17.23 -16.13
C ALA A 73 0.60 -16.52 -16.05
N VAL A 74 0.25 -15.72 -17.06
CA VAL A 74 -1.06 -15.07 -17.15
C VAL A 74 -2.17 -16.10 -17.28
N ALA A 75 -2.02 -17.12 -18.12
CA ALA A 75 -3.00 -18.18 -18.30
C ALA A 75 -3.23 -18.97 -16.98
N GLN A 76 -2.15 -19.31 -16.28
CA GLN A 76 -2.22 -20.00 -14.98
C GLN A 76 -2.89 -19.12 -13.90
N ALA A 77 -2.53 -17.84 -13.82
CA ALA A 77 -3.07 -16.92 -12.82
C ALA A 77 -4.54 -16.54 -13.08
N ALA A 78 -4.94 -16.38 -14.34
CA ALA A 78 -6.32 -16.10 -14.72
C ALA A 78 -7.27 -17.24 -14.32
N GLY A 79 -6.81 -18.50 -14.38
CA GLY A 79 -7.57 -19.66 -13.89
C GLY A 79 -7.74 -19.69 -12.36
N ALA A 80 -6.75 -19.21 -11.61
CA ALA A 80 -6.77 -19.22 -10.15
C ALA A 80 -7.65 -18.11 -9.55
N ASN A 81 -7.69 -16.93 -10.17
CA ASN A 81 -8.41 -15.77 -9.63
C ASN A 81 -9.94 -15.83 -9.82
N VAL A 82 -10.46 -16.65 -10.74
CA VAL A 82 -11.91 -16.86 -10.91
C VAL A 82 -12.53 -17.52 -9.67
N LEU A 83 -11.75 -18.25 -8.87
CA LEU A 83 -12.24 -18.92 -7.66
C LEU A 83 -12.24 -18.01 -6.42
N SER A 84 -11.60 -16.84 -6.46
CA SER A 84 -11.56 -15.90 -5.33
C SER A 84 -12.60 -14.77 -5.43
N ALA A 85 -13.25 -14.59 -6.58
CA ALA A 85 -14.43 -13.71 -6.70
C ALA A 85 -15.69 -14.47 -6.27
N GLY A 86 -15.73 -14.88 -4.99
CA GLY A 86 -16.94 -15.40 -4.38
C GLY A 86 -17.89 -14.26 -4.05
N GLY A 87 -18.96 -14.12 -4.83
CA GLY A 87 -20.21 -13.47 -4.40
C GLY A 87 -20.61 -12.17 -5.11
N ASP A 88 -20.89 -12.22 -6.42
CA ASP A 88 -21.89 -11.34 -7.02
C ASP A 88 -23.03 -12.23 -7.55
N ASP A 89 -23.92 -12.65 -6.64
CA ASP A 89 -25.20 -13.25 -7.04
C ASP A 89 -26.10 -12.13 -7.59
N PRO A 90 -26.53 -12.18 -8.86
CA PRO A 90 -27.38 -11.16 -9.44
C PRO A 90 -28.75 -11.02 -8.74
N SER A 91 -29.12 -11.92 -7.81
CA SER A 91 -30.39 -11.86 -7.09
C SER A 91 -30.51 -10.71 -6.07
N ASP A 92 -29.39 -10.13 -5.62
CA ASP A 92 -29.39 -9.08 -4.57
C ASP A 92 -29.62 -7.65 -5.11
N LEU A 93 -29.76 -7.47 -6.43
CA LEU A 93 -30.01 -6.16 -7.07
C LEU A 93 -31.50 -5.79 -7.17
N ALA A 94 -32.40 -6.60 -6.61
CA ALA A 94 -33.84 -6.34 -6.62
C ALA A 94 -34.42 -6.32 -5.20
N ALA A 95 -34.14 -5.24 -4.46
CA ALA A 95 -34.89 -4.83 -3.26
C ALA A 95 -34.87 -3.31 -3.10
#